data_AF-A0A6A0H2V8-F1
#
_entry.id   AF-A0A6A0H2V8-F1
#
_cell.length_a   1.000
_cell.length_b   1.000
_cell.length_c   1.000
_cell.angle_alpha   90.00
_cell.angle_beta   90.00
_cell.angle_gamma   90.00
#
_symmetry.space_group_name_H-M   'P 1'
#
loop_
_entity.id
_entity.type
_entity.pdbx_description
1 polymer ?
#
loop_
_entity_poly.entity_id
_entity_poly.type
_entity_poly.pdbx_seq_one_letter_code
_entity_poly.pdbx_strand_id
1 'polypeptide(L)'
;MSLWEERDEPPLESRSGRACVPPCVPVQTVITLSKLITGPALRQLVHFMYTGSIFCRECRLPFAELSEVRQAAEFLELSELLIYADSLLRQEPFRNGTIELQYLKEVCVEARYFSDVLFQLEDGTAAGHRAMLMARCDMMHAMFSGDFRESNAKIVTFPGVKQRTFRTLLQFLYTDTIPTLKCLPTVELANRLCLPRLVSLVEVEIIDLFQRILQASGDVSEDCLLLLEPLQLHNANQLVEWCLVHLASSYNNVCQKHSKLLRSLHPENQAWLNRHRWPPVWLVLQF
;
A
#
# COMPACT_ATOMS: atom_id res chain seq x y z
N MET A 1 -4.10 -52.39 -57.26
CA MET A 1 -4.87 -53.04 -56.18
C MET A 1 -3.91 -53.98 -55.49
N SER A 2 -3.22 -53.48 -54.48
CA SER A 2 -3.60 -53.41 -53.05
C SER A 2 -2.84 -54.53 -52.34
N LEU A 3 -1.68 -54.11 -51.86
CA LEU A 3 -0.63 -54.85 -51.18
C LEU A 3 -0.97 -54.87 -49.67
N TRP A 4 -1.21 -56.06 -49.13
CA TRP A 4 -1.01 -56.52 -47.73
C TRP A 4 -1.80 -55.79 -46.62
N GLU A 5 -2.81 -56.41 -46.01
CA GLU A 5 -2.73 -57.40 -44.91
C GLU A 5 -2.02 -56.92 -43.63
N GLU A 6 -2.86 -56.73 -42.61
CA GLU A 6 -2.71 -56.98 -41.17
C GLU A 6 -1.53 -56.37 -40.40
N ARG A 7 -1.86 -55.61 -39.35
CA ARG A 7 -1.73 -56.06 -37.94
C ARG A 7 -2.21 -55.01 -36.93
N ASP A 8 -3.00 -55.52 -35.98
CA ASP A 8 -3.00 -55.25 -34.54
C ASP A 8 -3.05 -53.80 -34.01
N GLU A 9 -4.20 -53.43 -33.42
CA GLU A 9 -4.27 -52.45 -32.32
C GLU A 9 -3.69 -53.07 -31.03
N PRO A 10 -2.97 -52.29 -30.20
CA PRO A 10 -3.60 -51.75 -28.98
C PRO A 10 -2.94 -50.43 -28.50
N PRO A 11 -3.25 -49.90 -27.30
CA PRO A 11 -4.54 -49.50 -26.74
C PRO A 11 -4.58 -47.97 -26.43
N LEU A 12 -5.74 -47.48 -25.99
CA LEU A 12 -6.01 -46.11 -25.51
C LEU A 12 -4.88 -45.50 -24.65
N GLU A 13 -4.14 -44.54 -25.23
CA GLU A 13 -3.33 -43.60 -24.46
C GLU A 13 -4.15 -42.38 -24.04
N SER A 14 -4.04 -42.07 -22.75
CA SER A 14 -4.68 -40.98 -22.04
C SER A 14 -4.50 -39.63 -22.74
N ARG A 15 -5.62 -38.97 -23.04
CA ARG A 15 -5.64 -37.53 -23.34
C ARG A 15 -5.29 -36.72 -22.09
N SER A 16 -4.01 -36.68 -21.71
CA SER A 16 -3.46 -35.60 -20.89
C SER A 16 -2.72 -34.63 -21.80
N GLY A 17 -3.46 -33.99 -22.70
CA GLY A 17 -2.98 -32.78 -23.35
C GLY A 17 -2.96 -31.65 -22.33
N ARG A 18 -1.92 -31.58 -21.49
CA ARG A 18 -1.50 -30.27 -20.96
C ARG A 18 -1.18 -29.46 -22.21
N ALA A 19 -2.08 -28.58 -22.61
CA ALA A 19 -1.74 -27.54 -23.55
C ALA A 19 -0.56 -26.80 -22.92
N CYS A 20 0.65 -27.03 -23.45
CA CYS A 20 1.80 -26.22 -23.13
C CYS A 20 1.41 -24.79 -23.48
N VAL A 21 1.07 -24.01 -22.46
CA VAL A 21 0.98 -22.57 -22.58
C VAL A 21 2.34 -22.14 -23.13
N PRO A 22 2.42 -21.51 -24.31
CA PRO A 22 3.70 -21.09 -24.85
C PRO A 22 4.37 -20.21 -23.79
N PRO A 23 5.69 -20.41 -23.50
CA PRO A 23 6.38 -19.56 -22.57
C PRO A 23 6.21 -18.12 -23.06
N CYS A 24 5.52 -17.30 -22.26
CA CYS A 24 5.38 -15.88 -22.53
C CYS A 24 6.79 -15.30 -22.57
N VAL A 25 7.32 -15.11 -23.76
CA VAL A 25 8.59 -14.40 -23.95
C VAL A 25 8.34 -13.01 -23.36
N PRO A 26 9.08 -12.59 -22.31
CA PRO A 26 8.90 -11.26 -21.75
C PRO A 26 9.09 -10.27 -22.90
N VAL A 27 8.09 -9.42 -23.12
CA VAL A 27 8.16 -8.38 -24.16
C VAL A 27 9.33 -7.48 -23.78
N GLN A 28 10.48 -7.69 -24.42
CA GLN A 28 11.67 -6.91 -24.18
C GLN A 28 11.52 -5.58 -24.91
N THR A 29 11.10 -4.54 -24.17
CA THR A 29 11.10 -3.18 -24.70
C THR A 29 12.54 -2.67 -24.71
N VAL A 30 13.13 -2.56 -25.89
CA VAL A 30 14.46 -1.96 -26.07
C VAL A 30 14.29 -0.47 -26.35
N ILE A 31 14.76 0.37 -25.43
CA ILE A 31 14.79 1.82 -25.61
C ILE A 31 16.18 2.21 -26.10
N THR A 32 16.27 2.74 -27.32
CA THR A 32 17.53 3.25 -27.88
C THR A 32 17.63 4.75 -27.59
N LEU A 33 18.55 5.12 -26.70
CA LEU A 33 18.84 6.52 -26.41
C LEU A 33 19.82 7.10 -27.44
N SER A 34 19.79 8.44 -27.55
CA SER A 34 20.74 9.19 -28.37
C SER A 34 22.18 8.88 -27.96
N LYS A 35 23.12 8.95 -28.92
CA LYS A 35 24.57 8.83 -28.67
C LYS A 35 25.12 9.90 -27.72
N LEU A 36 24.31 10.91 -27.38
CA LEU A 36 24.64 11.98 -26.45
C LEU A 36 24.71 11.51 -24.98
N ILE A 37 24.11 10.37 -24.64
CA ILE A 37 24.14 9.82 -23.29
C ILE A 37 24.98 8.54 -23.29
N THR A 38 26.06 8.53 -22.48
CA THR A 38 26.89 7.34 -22.33
C THR A 38 26.16 6.27 -21.50
N GLY A 39 26.38 4.99 -21.80
CA GLY A 39 25.80 3.89 -21.04
C GLY A 39 26.16 3.89 -19.53
N PRO A 40 27.39 4.30 -19.14
CA PRO A 40 27.73 4.53 -17.74
C PRO A 40 26.93 5.68 -17.10
N ALA A 41 26.84 6.84 -17.74
CA ALA A 41 26.08 7.97 -17.23
C ALA A 41 24.60 7.61 -17.03
N LEU A 42 23.99 6.91 -17.99
CA LEU A 42 22.60 6.45 -17.87
C LEU A 42 22.39 5.53 -16.67
N ARG A 43 23.32 4.61 -16.40
CA ARG A 43 23.20 3.72 -15.23
C ARG A 43 23.30 4.47 -13.91
N GLN A 44 24.14 5.50 -13.84
CA GLN A 44 24.22 6.37 -12.66
C GLN A 44 22.97 7.25 -12.50
N LEU A 45 22.42 7.77 -13.61
CA LEU A 45 21.14 8.49 -13.64
C LEU A 45 20.00 7.63 -13.09
N VAL A 46 19.84 6.41 -13.62
CA VAL A 46 18.81 5.47 -13.14
C VAL A 46 19.05 5.13 -11.67
N HIS A 47 20.29 4.89 -11.27
CA HIS A 47 20.60 4.65 -9.87
C HIS A 47 20.17 5.83 -8.98
N PHE A 48 20.48 7.06 -9.37
CA PHE A 48 20.06 8.27 -8.65
C PHE A 48 18.52 8.38 -8.56
N MET A 49 17.78 8.07 -9.63
CA MET A 49 16.32 8.09 -9.59
C MET A 49 15.73 7.13 -8.53
N TYR A 50 16.41 6.02 -8.24
CA TYR A 50 15.95 5.02 -7.27
C TYR A 50 16.48 5.22 -5.86
N THR A 51 17.68 5.78 -5.70
CA THR A 51 18.37 5.89 -4.39
C THR A 51 18.58 7.32 -3.90
N GLY A 52 18.39 8.31 -4.78
CA GLY A 52 18.76 9.70 -4.55
C GLY A 52 20.28 9.92 -4.47
N SER A 53 21.11 8.97 -4.89
CA SER A 53 22.57 9.10 -4.89
C SER A 53 23.15 8.60 -6.20
N ILE A 54 24.24 9.20 -6.70
CA ILE A 54 25.01 8.63 -7.82
C ILE A 54 26.12 7.69 -7.32
N PHE A 55 26.37 7.67 -6.02
CA PHE A 55 27.37 6.81 -5.38
C PHE A 55 26.70 5.60 -4.75
N CYS A 56 27.17 4.41 -5.13
CA CYS A 56 26.86 3.16 -4.45
C CYS A 56 28.08 2.25 -4.50
N ARG A 57 28.61 1.88 -3.33
CA ARG A 57 29.77 0.98 -3.23
C ARG A 57 29.41 -0.49 -3.50
N GLU A 58 28.15 -0.85 -3.27
CA GLU A 58 27.61 -2.20 -3.40
C GLU A 58 27.19 -2.51 -4.84
N CYS A 59 26.63 -1.49 -5.51
CA CYS A 59 26.27 -1.52 -6.90
C CYS A 59 27.58 -1.41 -7.69
N ARG A 60 27.95 -2.44 -8.46
CA ARG A 60 29.10 -2.42 -9.38
C ARG A 60 28.84 -1.47 -10.56
N LEU A 61 28.56 -0.20 -10.27
CA LEU A 61 28.26 0.82 -11.25
C LEU A 61 29.52 1.11 -12.06
N PRO A 62 29.41 1.20 -13.39
CA PRO A 62 30.53 1.64 -14.21
C PRO A 62 30.91 3.08 -13.83
N PHE A 63 32.21 3.35 -13.90
CA PHE A 63 32.71 4.71 -13.74
C PHE A 63 32.18 5.58 -14.89
N ALA A 64 31.65 6.74 -14.53
CA ALA A 64 31.27 7.82 -15.44
C ALA A 64 31.77 9.11 -14.80
N GLU A 65 32.35 10.01 -15.59
CA GLU A 65 32.76 11.31 -15.09
C GLU A 65 31.52 12.14 -14.71
N LEU A 66 31.65 12.97 -13.68
CA LEU A 66 30.56 13.84 -13.22
C LEU A 66 30.08 14.80 -14.33
N SER A 67 30.97 15.20 -15.23
CA SER A 67 30.69 15.98 -16.44
C SER A 67 29.70 15.27 -17.37
N GLU A 68 29.90 13.97 -17.62
CA GLU A 68 29.00 13.16 -18.45
C GLU A 68 27.62 12.99 -17.81
N VAL A 69 27.59 12.73 -16.50
CA VAL A 69 26.34 12.59 -15.73
C VAL A 69 25.55 13.89 -15.77
N ARG A 70 26.23 15.02 -15.59
CA ARG A 70 25.63 16.36 -15.67
C ARG A 70 25.07 16.64 -17.06
N GLN A 71 25.83 16.37 -18.13
CA GLN A 71 25.36 16.57 -19.50
C GLN A 71 24.12 15.72 -19.81
N ALA A 72 24.11 14.48 -19.34
CA ALA A 72 22.97 13.60 -19.52
C ALA A 72 21.75 14.03 -18.67
N ALA A 73 21.97 14.54 -17.45
CA ALA A 73 20.91 15.12 -16.62
C ALA A 73 20.30 16.38 -17.26
N GLU A 74 21.13 17.24 -17.88
CA GLU A 74 20.68 18.42 -18.61
C GLU A 74 19.83 18.04 -19.83
N PHE A 75 20.29 17.05 -20.60
CA PHE A 75 19.54 16.55 -21.77
C PHE A 75 18.20 15.91 -21.40
N LEU A 76 18.12 15.24 -20.26
CA LEU A 76 16.89 14.60 -19.74
C LEU A 76 16.06 15.53 -18.85
N GLU A 77 16.45 16.80 -18.71
CA GLU A 77 15.77 17.81 -17.90
C GLU A 77 15.59 17.41 -16.42
N LEU A 78 16.57 16.69 -15.85
CA LEU A 78 16.55 16.23 -14.46
C LEU A 78 17.16 17.30 -13.52
N SER A 79 16.35 18.30 -13.18
CA SER A 79 16.74 19.44 -12.33
C SER A 79 17.37 19.02 -11.00
N GLU A 80 16.77 18.05 -10.29
CA GLU A 80 17.26 17.57 -8.99
C GLU A 80 18.68 17.01 -9.07
N LEU A 81 18.98 16.28 -10.12
CA LEU A 81 20.31 15.72 -10.31
C LEU A 81 21.34 16.80 -10.69
N LEU A 82 20.92 17.83 -11.45
CA LEU A 82 21.79 18.97 -11.73
C LEU A 82 22.18 19.71 -10.45
N ILE A 83 21.20 19.96 -9.56
CA ILE A 83 21.45 20.58 -8.25
C ILE A 83 22.37 19.69 -7.42
N TYR A 84 22.13 18.37 -7.38
CA TYR A 84 22.98 17.42 -6.69
C TYR A 84 24.43 17.43 -7.20
N ALA A 85 24.62 17.39 -8.53
CA ALA A 85 25.93 17.42 -9.14
C ALA A 85 26.67 18.74 -8.85
N ASP A 86 25.96 19.87 -8.84
CA ASP A 86 26.51 21.17 -8.46
C ASP A 86 26.91 21.23 -6.98
N SER A 87 26.10 20.65 -6.09
CA SER A 87 26.44 20.54 -4.66
C SER A 87 27.69 19.70 -4.44
N LEU A 88 27.85 18.59 -5.19
CA LEU A 88 29.06 17.76 -5.13
C LEU A 88 30.31 18.51 -5.58
N LEU A 89 30.22 19.30 -6.66
CA LEU A 89 31.32 20.14 -7.12
C LEU A 89 31.72 21.20 -6.08
N ARG A 90 30.74 21.75 -5.36
CA ARG A 90 30.96 22.77 -4.32
C ARG A 90 31.31 22.19 -2.94
N GLN A 91 31.30 20.86 -2.78
CA GLN A 91 31.48 20.16 -1.50
C GLN A 91 30.44 20.55 -0.44
N GLU A 92 29.24 20.94 -0.87
CA GLU A 92 28.14 21.30 0.01
C GLU A 92 27.27 20.07 0.30
N PRO A 93 26.69 19.94 1.51
CA PRO A 93 25.78 18.86 1.83
C PRO A 93 24.50 19.01 1.00
N PHE A 94 24.33 18.17 -0.02
CA PHE A 94 23.04 18.05 -0.68
C PHE A 94 22.07 17.35 0.25
N ARG A 95 21.01 18.05 0.62
CA ARG A 95 19.82 17.39 1.14
C ARG A 95 19.10 16.87 -0.08
N ASN A 96 19.07 15.55 -0.25
CA ASN A 96 18.06 14.93 -1.11
C ASN A 96 16.74 15.53 -0.66
N GLY A 97 16.19 16.45 -1.45
CA GLY A 97 14.76 16.67 -1.42
C GLY A 97 14.21 15.27 -1.59
N THR A 98 13.46 14.78 -0.59
CA THR A 98 12.60 13.62 -0.76
C THR A 98 12.03 13.74 -2.17
N ILE A 99 12.52 12.94 -3.13
CA ILE A 99 11.99 12.92 -4.50
C ILE A 99 10.50 12.84 -4.28
N GLU A 100 9.80 13.94 -4.55
CA GLU A 100 8.57 14.23 -3.82
C GLU A 100 7.63 13.08 -4.10
N LEU A 101 7.42 12.20 -3.11
CA LEU A 101 6.52 11.07 -3.30
C LEU A 101 5.12 11.61 -3.70
N GLN A 102 4.84 12.86 -3.36
CA GLN A 102 3.74 13.65 -3.86
C GLN A 102 3.63 13.70 -5.39
N TYR A 103 4.73 13.82 -6.13
CA TYR A 103 4.76 13.74 -7.58
C TYR A 103 4.29 12.37 -8.08
N LEU A 104 4.68 11.27 -7.40
CA LEU A 104 4.17 9.93 -7.73
C LEU A 104 2.66 9.82 -7.53
N LYS A 105 2.09 10.49 -6.51
CA LYS A 105 0.64 10.55 -6.36
C LYS A 105 -0.01 11.23 -7.57
N GLU A 106 0.47 12.40 -7.97
CA GLU A 106 -0.12 13.15 -9.09
C GLU A 106 0.00 12.38 -10.42
N VAL A 107 1.18 11.86 -10.73
CA VAL A 107 1.42 11.17 -12.00
C VAL A 107 0.79 9.78 -12.04
N CYS A 108 0.97 8.99 -10.98
CA CYS A 108 0.57 7.59 -11.00
C CYS A 108 -0.86 7.35 -10.47
N VAL A 109 -1.29 8.06 -9.43
CA VAL A 109 -2.62 7.86 -8.81
C VAL A 109 -3.68 8.71 -9.48
N GLU A 110 -3.38 9.99 -9.75
CA GLU A 110 -4.33 10.93 -10.37
C GLU A 110 -4.37 10.79 -11.91
N ALA A 111 -3.22 10.97 -12.58
CA ALA A 111 -3.13 10.93 -14.04
C ALA A 111 -3.04 9.51 -14.63
N ARG A 112 -2.68 8.50 -13.81
CA ARG A 112 -2.61 7.07 -14.18
C ARG A 112 -1.63 6.75 -15.30
N TYR A 113 -0.62 7.59 -15.49
CA TYR A 113 0.39 7.41 -16.53
C TYR A 113 1.20 6.15 -16.29
N PHE A 114 1.41 5.36 -17.34
CA PHE A 114 2.17 4.10 -17.35
C PHE A 114 1.56 2.96 -16.51
N SER A 115 0.27 3.06 -16.17
CA SER A 115 -0.42 1.95 -15.51
C SER A 115 -0.45 0.69 -16.39
N ASP A 116 -0.10 -0.45 -15.79
CA ASP A 116 0.06 -1.74 -16.46
C ASP A 116 -0.93 -2.81 -15.94
N VAL A 117 -1.77 -2.44 -14.97
CA VAL A 117 -2.83 -3.28 -14.42
C VAL A 117 -4.06 -2.45 -14.05
N LEU A 118 -5.25 -3.02 -14.29
CA LEU A 118 -6.54 -2.48 -13.88
C LEU A 118 -7.17 -3.41 -12.83
N PHE A 119 -7.64 -2.86 -11.72
CA PHE A 119 -8.40 -3.59 -10.71
C PHE A 119 -9.89 -3.40 -10.93
N GLN A 120 -10.64 -4.49 -10.97
CA GLN A 120 -12.10 -4.48 -10.93
C GLN A 120 -12.57 -4.56 -9.47
N LEU A 121 -13.25 -3.52 -9.03
CA LEU A 121 -13.71 -3.28 -7.66
C LEU A 121 -15.25 -3.38 -7.59
N GLU A 122 -15.82 -3.25 -6.39
CA GLU A 122 -17.27 -3.35 -6.22
C GLU A 122 -18.06 -2.27 -6.97
N ASP A 123 -17.53 -1.04 -6.98
CA ASP A 123 -18.21 0.16 -7.48
C ASP A 123 -17.46 0.80 -8.67
N GLY A 124 -16.51 0.09 -9.29
CA GLY A 124 -15.81 0.59 -10.47
C GLY A 124 -14.45 -0.07 -10.69
N THR A 125 -13.51 0.70 -11.24
CA THR A 125 -12.16 0.22 -11.54
C THR A 125 -11.08 1.18 -11.05
N ALA A 126 -9.89 0.66 -10.73
CA ALA A 126 -8.74 1.47 -10.38
C ALA A 126 -7.49 1.01 -11.13
N ALA A 127 -6.73 1.95 -11.70
CA ALA A 127 -5.47 1.63 -12.36
C ALA A 127 -4.33 1.57 -11.34
N GLY A 128 -3.35 0.69 -11.58
CA GLY A 128 -2.18 0.52 -10.72
C GLY A 128 -0.93 0.19 -11.53
N HIS A 129 0.20 0.06 -10.82
CA HIS A 129 1.49 -0.27 -11.42
C HIS A 129 2.09 -1.46 -10.68
N ARG A 130 2.25 -2.59 -11.37
CA ARG A 130 2.74 -3.85 -10.78
C ARG A 130 4.05 -3.63 -10.04
N ALA A 131 5.01 -2.95 -10.65
CA ALA A 131 6.30 -2.67 -10.03
C ALA A 131 6.19 -1.98 -8.66
N MET A 132 5.31 -0.97 -8.55
CA MET A 132 5.10 -0.23 -7.30
C MET A 132 4.37 -1.08 -6.25
N LEU A 133 3.34 -1.81 -6.68
CA LEU A 133 2.55 -2.66 -5.79
C LEU A 133 3.37 -3.83 -5.23
N MET A 134 4.12 -4.52 -6.09
CA MET A 134 4.98 -5.63 -5.72
C MET A 134 6.13 -5.20 -4.81
N ALA A 135 6.71 -4.01 -5.03
CA ALA A 135 7.79 -3.50 -4.20
C ALA A 135 7.35 -3.11 -2.78
N ARG A 136 6.05 -2.88 -2.55
CA ARG A 136 5.51 -2.27 -1.31
C ARG A 136 4.47 -3.15 -0.59
N CYS A 137 4.10 -4.28 -1.16
CA CYS A 137 3.12 -5.20 -0.58
C CYS A 137 3.45 -6.64 -0.97
N ASP A 138 3.86 -7.46 0.00
CA ASP A 138 4.25 -8.86 -0.22
C ASP A 138 3.12 -9.71 -0.79
N MET A 139 1.87 -9.45 -0.37
CA MET A 139 0.69 -10.13 -0.92
C MET A 139 0.56 -9.85 -2.42
N MET A 140 0.69 -8.58 -2.82
CA MET A 140 0.65 -8.20 -4.24
C MET A 140 1.90 -8.68 -5.00
N HIS A 141 3.06 -8.72 -4.35
CA HIS A 141 4.25 -9.37 -4.90
C HIS A 141 3.96 -10.82 -5.25
N ALA A 142 3.37 -11.59 -4.32
CA ALA A 142 2.99 -12.98 -4.56
C ALA A 142 1.91 -13.10 -5.66
N MET A 143 0.91 -12.23 -5.66
CA MET A 143 -0.16 -12.21 -6.67
C MET A 143 0.37 -12.01 -8.10
N PHE A 144 1.34 -11.11 -8.26
CA PHE A 144 1.88 -10.76 -9.58
C PHE A 144 3.14 -11.54 -9.97
N SER A 145 3.69 -12.36 -9.06
CA SER A 145 4.84 -13.23 -9.32
C SER A 145 4.40 -14.65 -9.67
N GLY A 146 5.28 -15.41 -10.32
CA GLY A 146 5.07 -16.83 -10.59
C GLY A 146 3.90 -17.14 -11.54
N ASP A 147 3.33 -18.33 -11.39
CA ASP A 147 2.35 -18.90 -12.33
C ASP A 147 0.88 -18.62 -11.95
N PHE A 148 0.62 -17.60 -11.13
CA PHE A 148 -0.74 -17.17 -10.82
C PHE A 148 -1.43 -16.54 -12.04
N ARG A 149 -2.76 -16.66 -12.12
CA ARG A 149 -3.52 -16.10 -13.26
C ARG A 149 -3.34 -14.59 -13.36
N GLU A 150 -3.21 -13.95 -12.22
CA GLU A 150 -3.04 -12.52 -12.02
C GLU A 150 -1.69 -12.03 -12.56
N SER A 151 -0.66 -12.87 -12.64
CA SER A 151 0.67 -12.48 -13.12
C SER A 151 0.65 -12.00 -14.58
N ASN A 152 -0.26 -12.53 -15.41
CA ASN A 152 -0.42 -12.11 -16.82
C ASN A 152 -1.72 -11.35 -17.10
N ALA A 153 -2.57 -11.13 -16.09
CA ALA A 153 -3.87 -10.50 -16.27
C ALA A 153 -3.76 -8.97 -16.38
N LYS A 154 -4.33 -8.38 -17.46
CA LYS A 154 -4.48 -6.92 -17.55
C LYS A 154 -5.54 -6.38 -16.59
N ILE A 155 -6.51 -7.21 -16.22
CA ILE A 155 -7.59 -6.87 -15.30
C ILE A 155 -7.59 -7.90 -14.16
N VAL A 156 -7.51 -7.43 -12.92
CA VAL A 156 -7.55 -8.25 -11.71
C VAL A 156 -8.80 -7.93 -10.91
N THR A 157 -9.61 -8.94 -10.61
CA THR A 157 -10.79 -8.76 -9.75
C THR A 157 -10.35 -8.68 -8.29
N PHE A 158 -10.80 -7.66 -7.57
CA PHE A 158 -10.46 -7.44 -6.17
C PHE A 158 -11.73 -7.19 -5.34
N PRO A 159 -12.48 -8.27 -5.02
CA PRO A 159 -13.80 -8.19 -4.41
C PRO A 159 -13.75 -7.68 -2.96
N GLY A 160 -14.89 -7.16 -2.47
CA GLY A 160 -15.02 -6.63 -1.11
C GLY A 160 -14.40 -5.25 -0.90
N VAL A 161 -13.98 -4.57 -1.97
CA VAL A 161 -13.28 -3.28 -1.87
C VAL A 161 -13.86 -2.27 -2.84
N LYS A 162 -14.16 -1.09 -2.30
CA LYS A 162 -14.64 0.07 -3.05
C LYS A 162 -13.48 0.92 -3.56
N GLN A 163 -13.71 1.67 -4.64
CA GLN A 163 -12.74 2.53 -5.30
C GLN A 163 -12.09 3.54 -4.35
N ARG A 164 -12.87 4.11 -3.43
CA ARG A 164 -12.35 5.05 -2.43
C ARG A 164 -11.31 4.40 -1.51
N THR A 165 -11.60 3.21 -0.99
CA THR A 165 -10.68 2.46 -0.12
C THR A 165 -9.46 1.99 -0.89
N PHE A 166 -9.63 1.50 -2.12
CA PHE A 166 -8.51 1.08 -2.95
C PHE A 166 -7.59 2.24 -3.33
N ARG A 167 -8.15 3.43 -3.60
CA ARG A 167 -7.36 4.63 -3.90
C ARG A 167 -6.54 5.10 -2.69
N THR A 168 -7.06 4.91 -1.49
CA THR A 168 -6.33 5.13 -0.23
C THR A 168 -5.11 4.24 -0.15
N LEU A 169 -5.30 2.94 -0.42
CA LEU A 169 -4.23 1.96 -0.46
C LEU A 169 -3.18 2.36 -1.51
N LEU A 170 -3.60 2.75 -2.72
CA LEU A 170 -2.66 3.23 -3.74
C LEU A 170 -1.89 4.46 -3.26
N GLN A 171 -2.54 5.46 -2.69
CA GLN A 171 -1.80 6.61 -2.17
C GLN A 171 -0.76 6.17 -1.13
N PHE A 172 -1.14 5.33 -0.16
CA PHE A 172 -0.20 4.81 0.83
C PHE A 172 0.99 4.06 0.20
N LEU A 173 0.75 3.15 -0.74
CA LEU A 173 1.83 2.38 -1.36
C LEU A 173 2.78 3.26 -2.18
N TYR A 174 2.30 4.40 -2.70
CA TYR A 174 3.09 5.29 -3.55
C TYR A 174 3.78 6.38 -2.74
N THR A 175 3.19 6.81 -1.62
CA THR A 175 3.66 8.00 -0.89
C THR A 175 3.94 7.80 0.59
N ASP A 176 3.68 6.61 1.13
CA ASP A 176 3.73 6.33 2.57
C ASP A 176 2.83 7.27 3.41
N THR A 177 1.86 7.92 2.77
CA THR A 177 0.89 8.82 3.41
C THR A 177 -0.54 8.40 3.08
N ILE A 178 -1.46 8.68 3.99
CA ILE A 178 -2.88 8.45 3.80
C ILE A 178 -3.62 9.79 3.69
N PRO A 179 -4.66 9.91 2.85
CA PRO A 179 -5.53 11.06 2.88
C PRO A 179 -6.47 10.98 4.10
N THR A 180 -7.10 12.10 4.45
CA THR A 180 -8.05 12.18 5.57
C THR A 180 -9.28 11.29 5.29
N LEU A 181 -9.50 10.25 6.10
CA LEU A 181 -10.41 9.16 5.71
C LEU A 181 -11.23 8.52 6.83
N LYS A 182 -12.26 7.80 6.37
CA LYS A 182 -13.09 6.86 7.11
C LYS A 182 -12.26 5.61 7.46
N CYS A 183 -12.40 5.19 8.71
CA CYS A 183 -11.56 4.23 9.41
C CYS A 183 -11.66 2.79 8.89
N LEU A 184 -12.87 2.21 8.93
CA LEU A 184 -13.00 0.77 9.03
C LEU A 184 -12.61 0.00 7.75
N PRO A 185 -13.10 0.37 6.54
CA PRO A 185 -12.75 -0.38 5.33
C PRO A 185 -11.25 -0.32 5.01
N THR A 186 -10.58 0.77 5.40
CA THR A 186 -9.14 0.93 5.18
C THR A 186 -8.34 0.03 6.13
N VAL A 187 -8.73 -0.04 7.41
CA VAL A 187 -8.10 -0.93 8.39
C VAL A 187 -8.32 -2.40 8.00
N GLU A 188 -9.53 -2.77 7.63
CA GLU A 188 -9.86 -4.13 7.14
C GLU A 188 -8.96 -4.50 5.96
N LEU A 189 -8.89 -3.62 4.94
CA LEU A 189 -8.07 -3.86 3.77
C LEU A 189 -6.58 -3.95 4.11
N ALA A 190 -6.09 -3.06 4.98
CA ALA A 190 -4.70 -3.06 5.41
C ALA A 190 -4.33 -4.37 6.12
N ASN A 191 -5.20 -4.86 7.01
CA ASN A 191 -4.99 -6.14 7.69
C ASN A 191 -5.02 -7.31 6.70
N ARG A 192 -5.98 -7.32 5.76
CA ARG A 192 -6.10 -8.34 4.70
C ARG A 192 -4.87 -8.41 3.80
N LEU A 193 -4.21 -7.28 3.58
CA LEU A 193 -2.98 -7.16 2.78
C LEU A 193 -1.69 -7.31 3.61
N CYS A 194 -1.81 -7.54 4.91
CA CYS A 194 -0.69 -7.61 5.86
C CYS A 194 0.17 -6.34 5.85
N LEU A 195 -0.45 -5.17 5.89
CA LEU A 195 0.20 -3.85 5.88
C LEU A 195 0.11 -3.17 7.27
N PRO A 196 0.94 -3.58 8.26
CA PRO A 196 0.85 -3.07 9.63
C PRO A 196 1.12 -1.56 9.72
N ARG A 197 2.02 -1.03 8.88
CA ARG A 197 2.29 0.42 8.83
C ARG A 197 1.05 1.23 8.44
N LEU A 198 0.26 0.72 7.48
CA LEU A 198 -0.99 1.36 7.07
C LEU A 198 -2.02 1.32 8.20
N VAL A 199 -2.12 0.21 8.93
CA VAL A 199 -2.98 0.13 10.13
C VAL A 199 -2.57 1.21 11.13
N SER A 200 -1.29 1.30 11.49
CA SER A 200 -0.80 2.29 12.45
C SER A 200 -1.03 3.74 12.01
N LEU A 201 -0.83 4.07 10.73
CA LEU A 201 -1.11 5.42 10.22
C LEU A 201 -2.60 5.76 10.35
N VAL A 202 -3.48 4.81 10.03
CA VAL A 202 -4.93 5.02 10.16
C VAL A 202 -5.33 5.18 11.63
N GLU A 203 -4.74 4.40 12.54
CA GLU A 203 -4.98 4.54 13.98
C GLU A 203 -4.62 5.96 14.47
N VAL A 204 -3.43 6.45 14.13
CA VAL A 204 -2.96 7.79 14.52
C VAL A 204 -3.91 8.87 14.01
N GLU A 205 -4.28 8.83 12.72
CA GLU A 205 -5.18 9.84 12.13
C GLU A 205 -6.56 9.85 12.79
N ILE A 206 -7.10 8.69 13.15
CA ILE A 206 -8.41 8.59 13.82
C ILE A 206 -8.31 9.09 15.26
N ILE A 207 -7.26 8.74 15.99
CA ILE A 207 -7.03 9.24 17.35
C ILE A 207 -6.93 10.77 17.32
N ASP A 208 -6.16 11.33 16.40
CA ASP A 208 -6.02 12.78 16.23
C ASP A 208 -7.34 13.46 15.83
N LEU A 209 -8.16 12.79 15.01
CA LEU A 209 -9.51 13.26 14.70
C LEU A 209 -10.41 13.28 15.95
N PHE A 210 -10.44 12.19 16.72
CA PHE A 210 -11.25 12.10 17.92
C PHE A 210 -10.82 13.09 18.99
N GLN A 211 -9.51 13.29 19.17
CA GLN A 211 -8.99 14.31 20.07
C GLN A 211 -9.43 15.73 19.66
N ARG A 212 -9.41 16.05 18.37
CA ARG A 212 -9.91 17.35 17.86
C ARG A 212 -11.40 17.52 18.11
N ILE A 213 -12.21 16.48 17.92
CA ILE A 213 -13.65 16.52 18.20
C ILE A 213 -13.90 16.76 19.69
N LEU A 214 -13.17 16.07 20.58
CA LEU A 214 -13.28 16.24 22.02
C LEU A 214 -12.87 17.65 22.47
N GLN A 215 -11.81 18.22 21.88
CA GLN A 215 -11.40 19.61 22.13
C GLN A 215 -12.48 20.63 21.72
N ALA A 216 -13.27 20.32 20.68
CA ALA A 216 -14.40 21.12 20.24
C ALA A 216 -15.68 20.86 21.06
N SER A 217 -15.59 20.20 22.22
CA SER A 217 -16.74 19.76 23.05
C SER A 217 -17.71 18.80 22.35
N GLY A 218 -17.24 18.08 21.34
CA GLY A 218 -17.99 17.00 20.70
C GLY A 218 -17.98 15.71 21.53
N ASP A 219 -18.75 14.72 21.06
CA ASP A 219 -18.86 13.40 21.67
C ASP A 219 -18.48 12.34 20.63
N VAL A 220 -17.52 11.49 20.96
CA VAL A 220 -17.04 10.38 20.10
C VAL A 220 -17.44 9.01 20.68
N SER A 221 -18.21 9.00 21.77
CA SER A 221 -18.57 7.77 22.49
C SER A 221 -19.33 6.78 21.61
N GLU A 222 -20.26 7.27 20.80
CA GLU A 222 -21.02 6.44 19.86
C GLU A 222 -20.11 5.77 18.83
N ASP A 223 -19.22 6.54 18.20
CA ASP A 223 -18.26 6.03 17.22
C ASP A 223 -17.31 5.01 17.86
N CYS A 224 -16.82 5.28 19.07
CA CYS A 224 -15.96 4.36 19.81
C CYS A 224 -16.65 3.02 20.08
N LEU A 225 -17.93 3.03 20.47
CA LEU A 225 -18.71 1.82 20.71
C LEU A 225 -18.93 1.01 19.42
N LEU A 226 -19.26 1.68 18.32
CA LEU A 226 -19.52 1.02 17.04
C LEU A 226 -18.26 0.45 16.41
N LEU A 227 -17.11 1.09 16.64
CA LEU A 227 -15.83 0.68 16.04
C LEU A 227 -15.05 -0.32 16.89
N LEU A 228 -15.33 -0.46 18.19
CA LEU A 228 -14.51 -1.25 19.11
C LEU A 228 -14.26 -2.70 18.63
N GLU A 229 -15.32 -3.44 18.34
CA GLU A 229 -15.21 -4.85 17.92
C GLU A 229 -14.63 -5.01 16.51
N PRO A 230 -15.06 -4.25 15.50
CA PRO A 230 -14.42 -4.30 14.19
C PRO A 230 -12.92 -3.99 14.23
N LEU A 231 -12.49 -3.03 15.06
CA LEU A 231 -11.07 -2.69 15.21
C LEU A 231 -10.27 -3.81 15.89
N GLN A 232 -10.85 -4.49 16.89
CA GLN A 232 -10.27 -5.69 17.51
C GLN A 232 -10.10 -6.80 16.47
N LEU A 233 -11.11 -7.04 15.64
CA LEU A 233 -11.08 -8.05 14.58
C LEU A 233 -9.99 -7.77 13.53
N HIS A 234 -9.72 -6.50 13.24
CA HIS A 234 -8.74 -6.09 12.23
C HIS A 234 -7.40 -5.62 12.82
N ASN A 235 -7.10 -6.00 14.06
CA ASN A 235 -5.79 -5.82 14.70
C ASN A 235 -5.35 -4.34 14.85
N ALA A 236 -6.29 -3.40 14.95
CA ALA A 236 -6.02 -1.98 15.23
C ALA A 236 -5.92 -1.74 16.75
N ASN A 237 -4.86 -2.26 17.36
CA ASN A 237 -4.71 -2.34 18.82
C ASN A 237 -4.57 -0.98 19.52
N GLN A 238 -3.85 -0.02 18.93
CA GLN A 238 -3.64 1.31 19.52
C GLN A 238 -4.96 2.08 19.57
N LEU A 239 -5.75 2.01 18.50
CA LEU A 239 -7.06 2.67 18.47
C LEU A 239 -8.07 1.96 19.38
N VAL A 240 -8.03 0.63 19.48
CA VAL A 240 -8.85 -0.13 20.44
C VAL A 240 -8.54 0.30 21.87
N GLU A 241 -7.26 0.35 22.25
CA GLU A 241 -6.83 0.77 23.58
C GLU A 241 -7.31 2.19 23.89
N TRP A 242 -7.14 3.11 22.94
CA TRP A 242 -7.60 4.48 23.08
C TRP A 242 -9.12 4.55 23.28
N CYS A 243 -9.90 3.85 22.45
CA CYS A 243 -11.37 3.79 22.57
C CYS A 243 -11.81 3.24 23.93
N LEU A 244 -11.17 2.18 24.41
CA LEU A 244 -11.47 1.58 25.71
C LEU A 244 -11.20 2.56 26.87
N VAL A 245 -10.05 3.24 26.86
CA VAL A 245 -9.69 4.23 27.87
C VAL A 245 -10.65 5.43 27.84
N HIS A 246 -11.02 5.91 26.65
CA HIS A 246 -11.99 6.99 26.50
C HIS A 246 -13.36 6.61 27.08
N LEU A 247 -13.91 5.46 26.66
CA LEU A 247 -15.21 4.95 27.12
C LEU A 247 -15.23 4.67 28.62
N ALA A 248 -14.11 4.19 29.19
CA ALA A 248 -13.99 3.99 30.63
C ALA A 248 -13.97 5.34 31.39
N SER A 249 -13.29 6.35 30.85
CA SER A 249 -13.20 7.68 31.46
C SER A 249 -14.53 8.46 31.40
N SER A 250 -15.32 8.24 30.34
CA SER A 250 -16.62 8.87 30.12
C SER A 250 -17.81 7.97 30.45
N TYR A 251 -17.60 6.89 31.21
CA TYR A 251 -18.55 5.77 31.38
C TYR A 251 -19.97 6.19 31.77
N ASN A 252 -20.11 7.17 32.67
CA ASN A 252 -21.43 7.68 33.07
C ASN A 252 -22.20 8.33 31.92
N ASN A 253 -21.51 9.10 31.07
CA ASN A 253 -22.10 9.74 29.89
C ASN A 253 -22.53 8.67 28.87
N VAL A 254 -21.66 7.69 28.63
CA VAL A 254 -21.92 6.54 27.77
C VAL A 254 -23.16 5.77 28.25
N CYS A 255 -23.29 5.51 29.55
CA CYS A 255 -24.45 4.82 30.11
C CYS A 255 -25.75 5.62 29.93
N GLN A 256 -25.70 6.94 30.09
CA GLN A 256 -26.89 7.79 29.94
C GLN A 256 -27.36 7.87 28.49
N LYS A 257 -26.43 8.10 27.55
CA LYS A 257 -26.76 8.33 26.14
C LYS A 257 -26.83 7.07 25.28
N HIS A 258 -25.95 6.09 25.53
CA HIS A 258 -25.71 4.94 24.66
C HIS A 258 -25.84 3.58 25.37
N SER A 259 -26.68 3.48 26.42
CA SER A 259 -26.90 2.25 27.20
C SER A 259 -27.20 1.01 26.36
N LYS A 260 -27.95 1.16 25.25
CA LYS A 260 -28.30 0.03 24.36
C LYS A 260 -27.06 -0.52 23.66
N LEU A 261 -26.23 0.36 23.11
CA LEU A 261 -24.99 0.00 22.41
C LEU A 261 -23.97 -0.61 23.38
N LEU A 262 -23.87 -0.06 24.60
CA LEU A 262 -23.01 -0.62 25.64
C LEU A 262 -23.39 -2.05 26.01
N ARG A 263 -24.69 -2.36 26.07
CA ARG A 263 -25.19 -3.72 26.36
C ARG A 263 -25.08 -4.69 25.19
N SER A 264 -24.97 -4.19 23.96
CA SER A 264 -24.79 -5.03 22.78
C SER A 264 -23.34 -5.45 22.54
N LEU A 265 -22.37 -4.81 23.21
CA LEU A 265 -20.96 -5.19 23.10
C LEU A 265 -20.71 -6.63 23.58
N HIS A 266 -19.60 -7.22 23.13
CA HIS A 266 -19.11 -8.51 23.58
C HIS A 266 -18.94 -8.53 25.12
N PRO A 267 -19.31 -9.62 25.82
CA PRO A 267 -19.24 -9.68 27.28
C PRO A 267 -17.89 -9.33 27.88
N GLU A 268 -16.79 -9.64 27.18
CA GLU A 268 -15.44 -9.29 27.62
C GLU A 268 -15.20 -7.77 27.62
N ASN A 269 -15.68 -7.07 26.58
CA ASN A 269 -15.59 -5.60 26.50
C ASN A 269 -16.45 -4.96 27.59
N GLN A 270 -17.64 -5.49 27.87
CA GLN A 270 -18.49 -5.03 28.97
C GLN A 270 -17.82 -5.23 30.34
N ALA A 271 -17.24 -6.41 30.56
CA ALA A 271 -16.53 -6.73 31.81
C ALA A 271 -15.32 -5.83 32.00
N TRP A 272 -14.55 -5.59 30.92
CA TRP A 272 -13.40 -4.70 30.95
C TRP A 272 -13.80 -3.27 31.30
N LEU A 273 -14.84 -2.71 30.66
CA LEU A 273 -15.33 -1.36 30.93
C LEU A 273 -15.85 -1.23 32.36
N ASN A 274 -16.61 -2.20 32.86
CA ASN A 274 -17.10 -2.17 34.24
C ASN A 274 -15.98 -2.18 35.28
N ARG A 275 -14.88 -2.88 34.99
CA ARG A 275 -13.70 -2.96 35.88
C ARG A 275 -12.88 -1.67 35.90
N HIS A 276 -12.75 -1.00 34.74
CA HIS A 276 -11.88 0.17 34.58
C HIS A 276 -12.63 1.52 34.54
N ARG A 277 -13.95 1.52 34.75
CA ARG A 277 -14.77 2.73 34.69
C ARG A 277 -14.35 3.81 35.67
N TRP A 278 -14.52 5.04 35.23
CA TRP A 278 -14.48 6.23 36.08
C TRP A 278 -15.86 6.92 36.10
N PRO A 279 -16.38 7.28 37.27
CA PRO A 279 -15.81 7.02 38.61
C PRO A 279 -15.89 5.54 39.01
N PRO A 280 -14.96 5.03 39.84
CA PRO A 280 -14.96 3.64 40.30
C PRO A 280 -16.21 3.31 41.11
N VAL A 281 -16.62 2.03 41.11
CA VAL A 281 -17.84 1.55 41.80
C VAL A 281 -17.90 1.99 43.26
N TRP A 282 -16.79 1.88 43.99
CA TRP A 282 -16.74 2.22 45.42
C TRP A 282 -16.99 3.71 45.68
N LEU A 283 -16.61 4.60 44.76
CA LEU A 283 -16.83 6.04 44.93
C LEU A 283 -18.32 6.39 44.77
N VAL A 284 -19.00 5.70 43.86
CA VAL A 284 -20.42 5.92 43.59
C VAL A 284 -21.31 5.35 44.71
N LEU A 285 -20.86 4.31 45.43
CA LEU A 285 -21.59 3.71 46.56
C LEU A 285 -21.44 4.48 47.88
N GLN A 286 -20.58 5.51 47.92
CA GLN A 286 -20.36 6.35 49.10
C GLN A 286 -21.25 7.60 49.14
N PHE A 287 -22.09 7.81 48.11
CA PHE A 287 -23.09 8.88 48.00
C PHE A 287 -24.47 8.29 47.68
#